data_AF-A0A776KK78-F1
#
_entry.id   AF-A0A776KK78-F1
#
_cell.length_a   1.000
_cell.length_b   1.000
_cell.length_c   1.000
_cell.angle_alpha   90.00
_cell.angle_beta   90.00
_cell.angle_gamma   90.00
#
_symmetry.space_group_name_H-M   'P 1'
#
loop_
_entity.id
_entity.type
_entity.pdbx_description
1 polymer ?
#
loop_
_entity_poly.entity_id
_entity_poly.type
_entity_poly.pdbx_seq_one_letter_code
_entity_poly.pdbx_strand_id
1 'polypeptide(L)'
;MDVPVLNFDHSHHKLKIRGLQSPVDVLTFEGREQLSTPFRYDIQFTSTDKAIAPESVLMQDGAFSLTAPPVQGMPVQTALRTLHGVITSFKHLSSSQDEARY
;
A
#
# COMPACT_ATOMS: atom_id res chain seq x y z
N MET A 1 33.73 1.36 9.85
CA MET A 1 33.09 0.27 9.10
C MET A 1 31.62 0.61 9.05
N ASP A 2 31.10 0.93 7.88
CA ASP A 2 29.69 1.28 7.71
C ASP A 2 28.91 -0.03 7.58
N VAL A 3 28.15 -0.38 8.62
CA VAL A 3 27.32 -1.58 8.60
C VAL A 3 26.05 -1.19 7.84
N PRO A 4 25.77 -1.78 6.66
CA PRO A 4 24.56 -1.46 5.94
C PRO A 4 23.37 -1.81 6.84
N VAL A 5 22.51 -0.82 7.08
CA VAL A 5 21.27 -1.02 7.83
C VAL A 5 20.46 -2.08 7.09
N LEU A 6 20.29 -3.25 7.72
CA LEU A 6 19.35 -4.25 7.24
C LEU A 6 17.94 -3.71 7.46
N ASN A 7 17.40 -3.04 6.45
CA ASN A 7 15.99 -2.68 6.42
C ASN A 7 15.20 -3.95 6.15
N PHE A 8 14.64 -4.52 7.21
CA PHE A 8 13.63 -5.57 7.10
C PHE A 8 12.31 -4.92 6.68
N ASP A 9 12.08 -4.87 5.37
CA ASP A 9 10.79 -4.47 4.81
C ASP A 9 9.77 -5.58 5.10
N HIS A 10 8.91 -5.36 6.09
CA HIS A 10 7.78 -6.24 6.43
C HIS A 10 6.55 -5.95 5.55
N SER A 11 6.66 -4.99 4.63
CA SER A 11 5.63 -4.62 3.68
C SER A 11 5.54 -5.63 2.54
N HIS A 12 4.79 -6.70 2.76
CA HIS A 12 4.59 -7.75 1.75
C HIS A 12 3.64 -7.27 0.64
N HIS A 13 2.53 -6.66 1.03
CA HIS A 13 1.53 -6.17 0.09
C HIS A 13 1.90 -4.77 -0.38
N LYS A 14 1.77 -4.51 -1.68
CA LYS A 14 2.17 -3.21 -2.26
C LYS A 14 0.96 -2.51 -2.83
N LEU A 15 0.82 -1.22 -2.50
CA LEU A 15 -0.16 -0.33 -3.11
C LEU A 15 0.59 0.73 -3.93
N LYS A 16 0.24 0.85 -5.20
CA LYS A 16 0.69 1.94 -6.07
C LYS A 16 -0.51 2.80 -6.45
N ILE A 17 -0.38 4.11 -6.29
CA ILE A 17 -1.36 5.10 -6.70
C ILE A 17 -0.71 5.97 -7.77
N ARG A 18 -1.35 6.09 -8.94
CA ARG A 18 -0.76 6.78 -10.09
C ARG A 18 -0.44 8.23 -9.75
N GLY A 19 0.82 8.62 -9.95
CA GLY A 19 1.30 9.99 -9.75
C GLY A 19 1.66 10.33 -8.29
N LEU A 20 1.28 9.51 -7.32
CA LEU A 20 1.64 9.72 -5.91
C LEU A 20 3.12 9.43 -5.69
N GLN A 21 3.85 10.40 -5.16
CA GLN A 21 5.29 10.28 -4.84
C GLN A 21 5.53 9.92 -3.38
N SER A 22 4.54 10.15 -2.52
CA SER A 22 4.58 9.82 -1.10
C SER A 22 4.80 8.31 -0.91
N PRO A 23 5.68 7.88 0.00
CA PRO A 23 5.91 6.47 0.24
C PRO A 23 4.64 5.84 0.83
N VAL A 24 4.31 4.63 0.40
CA VAL A 24 3.12 3.91 0.84
C VAL A 24 3.55 2.57 1.39
N ASP A 25 3.35 2.37 2.68
CA ASP A 25 3.54 1.07 3.34
C ASP A 25 2.20 0.50 3.82
N VAL A 26 1.77 -0.62 3.25
CA VAL A 26 0.47 -1.23 3.55
C VAL A 26 0.47 -1.83 4.95
N LEU A 27 -0.43 -1.33 5.81
CA LEU A 27 -0.58 -1.78 7.19
C LEU A 27 -1.62 -2.91 7.32
N THR A 28 -2.81 -2.70 6.76
CA THR A 28 -3.91 -3.69 6.80
C THR A 28 -4.89 -3.42 5.67
N PHE A 29 -5.67 -4.43 5.28
CA PHE A 29 -6.70 -4.27 4.26
C PHE A 29 -7.85 -5.26 4.46
N GLU A 30 -9.03 -4.88 3.97
CA GLU A 30 -10.19 -5.75 3.88
C GLU A 30 -10.71 -5.74 2.44
N GLY A 31 -10.86 -6.93 1.85
CA GLY A 31 -11.31 -7.11 0.47
C GLY A 31 -12.69 -7.74 0.41
N ARG A 32 -13.57 -7.18 -0.43
CA ARG A 32 -14.89 -7.73 -0.74
C ARG A 32 -15.01 -7.94 -2.23
N GLU A 33 -15.20 -9.20 -2.63
CA GLU A 33 -15.34 -9.61 -4.02
C GLU A 33 -16.50 -10.61 -4.15
N GLN A 34 -17.38 -10.37 -5.13
CA GLN A 34 -18.49 -11.27 -5.45
C GLN A 34 -18.87 -11.11 -6.93
N LEU A 35 -19.31 -12.21 -7.55
CA LEU A 35 -19.78 -12.20 -8.95
C LEU A 35 -20.88 -11.16 -9.16
N SER A 36 -20.82 -10.46 -10.29
CA SER A 36 -21.76 -9.40 -10.68
C SER A 36 -21.85 -8.21 -9.70
N THR A 37 -20.85 -8.03 -8.83
CA THR A 37 -20.69 -6.83 -8.02
C THR A 37 -19.29 -6.26 -8.21
N PRO A 38 -19.11 -4.92 -8.23
CA PRO A 38 -17.79 -4.33 -8.21
C PRO A 38 -17.05 -4.75 -6.93
N PHE A 39 -15.77 -5.11 -7.07
CA PHE A 39 -14.93 -5.36 -5.90
C PHE A 39 -14.70 -4.08 -5.12
N ARG A 40 -14.38 -4.21 -3.83
CA ARG A 40 -13.94 -3.11 -2.97
C ARG A 40 -12.84 -3.57 -2.05
N TYR A 41 -11.77 -2.77 -1.97
CA TYR A 41 -10.70 -2.94 -1.01
C TYR A 41 -10.58 -1.68 -0.17
N ASP A 42 -10.73 -1.81 1.14
CA ASP A 42 -10.40 -0.78 2.11
C ASP A 42 -8.98 -1.06 2.59
N ILE A 43 -8.02 -0.19 2.27
CA ILE A 43 -6.59 -0.39 2.52
C ILE A 43 -6.10 0.73 3.43
N GLN A 44 -5.56 0.38 4.59
CA GLN A 44 -4.85 1.31 5.46
C GLN A 44 -3.36 1.21 5.18
N PHE A 45 -2.70 2.36 5.13
CA PHE A 45 -1.26 2.43 4.91
C PHE A 45 -0.63 3.54 5.75
N THR A 46 0.67 3.43 6.00
CA THR A 46 1.47 4.49 6.60
C THR A 46 2.33 5.19 5.55
N SER A 47 2.64 6.44 5.83
CA SER A 47 3.56 7.25 5.04
C SER A 47 4.34 8.20 5.94
N THR A 48 5.60 8.43 5.63
CA THR A 48 6.38 9.54 6.21
C THR A 48 5.87 10.90 5.74
N ASP A 49 5.15 10.96 4.61
CA ASP A 49 4.40 12.14 4.21
C ASP A 49 3.09 12.23 5.02
N LYS A 50 3.01 13.23 5.89
CA LYS A 50 1.89 13.42 6.82
C LYS A 50 0.80 14.35 6.30
N ALA A 51 0.95 14.86 5.08
CA ALA A 51 0.05 15.83 4.49
C ALA A 51 -0.26 15.47 3.02
N ILE A 52 -0.49 14.17 2.75
CA ILE A 52 -0.89 13.71 1.42
C ILE A 52 -2.19 14.40 1.02
N ALA A 53 -2.13 15.19 -0.05
CA ALA A 53 -3.26 15.98 -0.51
C ALA A 53 -4.32 15.06 -1.16
N PRO A 54 -5.61 15.15 -0.79
CA PRO A 54 -6.65 14.24 -1.31
C PRO A 54 -6.73 14.20 -2.84
N GLU A 55 -6.51 15.32 -3.53
CA GLU A 55 -6.52 15.44 -4.99
C GLU A 55 -5.37 14.67 -5.67
N SER A 56 -4.29 14.38 -4.94
CA SER A 56 -3.19 13.54 -5.44
C SER A 56 -3.53 12.04 -5.43
N VAL A 57 -4.61 11.66 -4.74
CA VAL A 57 -5.01 10.26 -4.50
C VAL A 57 -6.36 9.94 -5.14
N LEU A 58 -7.37 10.77 -4.90
CA LEU A 58 -8.74 10.53 -5.35
C LEU A 58 -8.81 10.49 -6.88
N MET A 59 -9.60 9.54 -7.39
CA MET A 59 -9.81 9.31 -8.82
C MET A 59 -8.55 8.93 -9.60
N GLN A 60 -7.42 8.67 -8.93
CA GLN A 60 -6.25 8.09 -9.56
C GLN A 60 -6.38 6.58 -9.69
N ASP A 61 -5.74 6.02 -10.72
CA ASP A 61 -5.60 4.58 -10.87
C ASP A 61 -4.78 4.01 -9.70
N GLY A 62 -5.28 2.93 -9.12
CA GLY A 62 -4.65 2.17 -8.05
C GLY A 62 -4.30 0.76 -8.52
N ALA A 63 -3.14 0.26 -8.10
CA ALA A 63 -2.75 -1.14 -8.25
C ALA A 63 -2.37 -1.70 -6.87
N PHE A 64 -3.17 -2.64 -6.37
CA PHE A 64 -2.92 -3.34 -5.11
C PHE A 64 -2.44 -4.76 -5.38
N SER A 65 -1.20 -5.06 -5.01
CA SER A 65 -0.54 -6.35 -5.22
C SER A 65 -0.47 -7.17 -3.95
N LEU A 66 -1.07 -8.36 -4.01
CA LEU A 66 -0.95 -9.40 -3.01
C LEU A 66 0.30 -10.24 -3.31
N THR A 67 1.25 -10.25 -2.40
CA THR A 67 2.55 -10.89 -2.58
C THR A 67 2.65 -12.10 -1.68
N ALA A 68 3.36 -13.14 -2.15
CA ALA A 68 3.65 -14.29 -1.30
C ALA A 68 4.55 -13.87 -0.13
N PRO A 69 4.41 -14.49 1.06
CA PRO A 69 5.38 -14.29 2.13
C PRO A 69 6.78 -14.70 1.65
N PRO A 70 7.84 -14.03 2.12
CA PRO A 70 9.21 -14.37 1.74
C PRO A 70 9.52 -15.80 2.15
N VAL A 71 10.00 -16.58 1.18
CA VAL A 71 10.50 -17.94 1.40
C VAL A 71 12.01 -17.86 1.61
N GLN A 72 12.51 -18.42 2.72
CA GLN A 72 13.93 -18.37 3.06
C GLN A 72 14.78 -18.97 1.92
N GLY A 73 15.75 -18.20 1.43
CA GLY A 73 16.62 -18.59 0.31
C GLY A 73 16.07 -18.25 -1.09
N MET A 74 14.88 -17.65 -1.20
CA MET A 74 14.38 -17.12 -2.48
C MET A 74 14.52 -15.59 -2.54
N PRO A 75 15.17 -15.06 -3.60
CA PRO A 75 15.52 -13.63 -3.68
C PRO A 75 14.35 -12.71 -4.03
N VAL A 76 13.21 -13.23 -4.49
CA VAL A 76 12.12 -12.42 -5.04
C VAL A 76 10.79 -12.77 -4.41
N GLN A 77 10.18 -11.78 -3.77
CA GLN A 77 8.77 -11.76 -3.42
C GLN A 77 7.96 -11.47 -4.70
N THR A 78 7.42 -12.51 -5.32
CA THR A 78 6.58 -12.38 -6.52
C THR A 78 5.15 -12.03 -6.15
N ALA A 79 4.56 -11.05 -6.84
CA ALA A 79 3.14 -10.74 -6.72
C ALA A 79 2.32 -11.94 -7.22
N LEU A 80 1.49 -12.50 -6.33
CA LEU A 80 0.57 -13.59 -6.66
C LEU A 80 -0.64 -13.08 -7.44
N ARG A 81 -1.11 -11.87 -7.11
CA ARG A 81 -2.27 -11.24 -7.74
C ARG A 81 -2.15 -9.73 -7.64
N THR A 82 -2.59 -9.02 -8.69
CA THR A 82 -2.74 -7.57 -8.66
C THR A 82 -4.17 -7.18 -9.00
N LEU A 83 -4.72 -6.30 -8.18
CA LEU A 83 -6.04 -5.70 -8.35
C LEU A 83 -5.85 -4.29 -8.91
N HIS A 84 -6.34 -4.06 -10.11
CA HIS A 84 -6.31 -2.75 -10.76
C HIS A 84 -7.68 -2.10 -10.62
N GLY A 85 -7.71 -0.85 -10.16
CA GLY A 85 -8.95 -0.09 -9.96
C GLY A 85 -8.68 1.40 -9.84
N VAL A 86 -9.63 2.13 -9.25
CA VAL A 86 -9.54 3.58 -9.01
C VAL A 86 -9.77 3.87 -7.53
N ILE A 87 -9.07 4.86 -6.99
CA ILE A 87 -9.27 5.27 -5.59
C ILE A 87 -10.54 6.13 -5.48
N THR A 88 -11.55 5.59 -4.80
CA THR A 88 -12.87 6.22 -4.69
C THR A 88 -13.08 6.99 -3.39
N SER A 89 -12.27 6.74 -2.37
CA SER A 89 -12.30 7.45 -1.09
C SER A 89 -10.90 7.50 -0.48
N PHE A 90 -10.60 8.59 0.24
CA PHE A 90 -9.33 8.79 0.92
C PHE A 90 -9.58 9.42 2.29
N LYS A 91 -8.84 8.97 3.31
CA LYS A 91 -8.98 9.44 4.69
C LYS A 91 -7.60 9.57 5.32
N HIS A 92 -7.47 10.52 6.23
CA HIS A 92 -6.35 10.59 7.17
C HIS A 92 -6.88 10.13 8.54
N LEU A 93 -6.29 9.08 9.10
CA LEU A 93 -6.79 8.43 10.32
C LEU A 93 -6.07 8.92 11.58
N SER A 94 -4.75 9.07 11.53
CA SER A 94 -3.92 9.51 12.66
C SER A 94 -2.53 9.93 12.21
N SER A 95 -1.80 10.67 13.04
CA SER A 95 -0.37 10.97 12.83
C SER A 95 0.44 10.73 14.10
N SER A 96 1.65 10.21 13.92
CA SER A 96 2.70 10.11 14.94
C SER A 96 3.80 11.17 14.69
N GLN A 97 4.86 11.12 15.50
CA GLN A 97 6.03 11.98 15.32
C GLN A 97 6.79 11.71 14.03
N ASP A 98 6.70 10.51 13.46
CA ASP A 98 7.50 10.13 12.28
C ASP A 98 6.64 9.87 11.04
N GLU A 99 5.42 9.38 11.21
CA GLU A 99 4.55 8.94 10.09
C GLU A 99 3.09 9.33 10.30
N ALA A 100 2.29 9.26 9.23
CA ALA A 100 0.84 9.33 9.27
C ALA A 100 0.24 8.02 8.78
N ARG A 101 -0.97 7.72 9.25
CA ARG A 101 -1.79 6.59 8.83
C ARG A 101 -3.01 7.09 8.09
N TYR A 102 -3.22 6.55 6.89
CA TYR A 102 -4.32 6.85 5.98
C TYR A 102 -5.22 5.63 5.80
#